data_AF-A0A9P5SUI3-F1
#
_entry.id   AF-A0A9P5SUI3-F1
#
_cell.length_a   1.000
_cell.length_b   1.000
_cell.length_c   1.000
_cell.angle_alpha   90.00
_cell.angle_beta   90.00
_cell.angle_gamma   90.00
#
_symmetry.space_group_name_H-M   'P 1'
#
loop_
_entity.id
_entity.type
_entity.pdbx_description
1 polymer ?
#
loop_
_entity_poly.entity_id
_entity_poly.type
_entity_poly.pdbx_seq_one_letter_code
_entity_poly.pdbx_strand_id
1 'polypeptide(L)'
;MSLRLLTKAPSAVAVRPMLAAQRSTASAAVRHMATSAEDKEVSPDSKAQSIIDALPGNSLVSKTGVVTALAGAAAYFISQEIYIFNEESLVLFAFAATFGGIVKSARQPFNEWADGHISKIRSVLEKARVDHKAAVADRIEQVGQMKDVVEVTKALYALSKETAKLEAEAFELKQKTAMSAEVKSVLDSWVRYETSVREREQSKLAAYMIEKIKADLLDPTLQSQILEESITQVEKIAGSKA
;
A
#
# COMPACT_ATOMS: atom_id res chain seq x y z
N MET A 1 58.98 19.58 -16.28
CA MET A 1 60.27 19.87 -15.66
C MET A 1 60.81 18.60 -15.02
N SER A 2 62.03 18.24 -15.40
CA SER A 2 63.01 17.36 -14.72
C SER A 2 62.69 15.90 -14.33
N LEU A 3 63.43 15.04 -15.04
CA LEU A 3 63.84 13.65 -14.83
C LEU A 3 64.79 13.48 -13.61
N ARG A 4 64.84 12.25 -13.06
CA ARG A 4 65.98 11.48 -12.43
C ARG A 4 65.58 10.90 -11.05
N LEU A 5 65.39 9.57 -10.92
CA LEU A 5 66.37 8.50 -10.69
C LEU A 5 67.34 8.75 -9.51
N LEU A 6 67.23 7.94 -8.45
CA LEU A 6 68.33 7.44 -7.62
C LEU A 6 67.78 6.30 -6.72
N THR A 7 67.99 5.02 -7.10
CA THR A 7 68.99 4.06 -6.56
C THR A 7 68.91 3.79 -5.05
N LYS A 8 68.83 2.49 -4.70
CA LYS A 8 69.92 1.71 -4.06
C LYS A 8 69.36 0.68 -3.06
N ALA A 9 69.56 -0.60 -3.39
CA ALA A 9 69.51 -1.71 -2.44
C ALA A 9 70.77 -1.72 -1.56
N PRO A 10 70.69 -2.35 -0.38
CA PRO A 10 71.72 -3.34 -0.06
C PRO A 10 71.12 -4.68 0.39
N SER A 11 71.67 -5.74 -0.20
CA SER A 11 71.62 -7.11 0.27
C SER A 11 72.66 -7.30 1.38
N ALA A 12 72.30 -7.93 2.51
CA ALA A 12 73.24 -8.67 3.36
C ALA A 12 72.44 -9.53 4.36
N VAL A 13 72.39 -10.85 4.19
CA VAL A 13 73.24 -11.88 4.83
C VAL A 13 72.40 -12.70 5.81
N ALA A 14 72.44 -14.00 5.57
CA ALA A 14 71.73 -15.06 6.25
C ALA A 14 72.30 -15.35 7.65
N VAL A 15 71.44 -15.75 8.59
CA VAL A 15 71.78 -16.73 9.63
C VAL A 15 70.54 -17.60 9.92
N ARG A 16 70.60 -18.86 9.49
CA ARG A 16 69.81 -19.95 10.08
C ARG A 16 70.35 -20.23 11.49
N PRO A 17 69.50 -20.48 12.48
CA PRO A 17 69.83 -21.42 13.53
C PRO A 17 69.12 -22.75 13.24
N MET A 18 69.93 -23.75 12.90
CA MET A 18 69.59 -25.16 12.97
C MET A 18 70.41 -25.74 14.13
N LEU A 19 69.74 -26.20 15.19
CA LEU A 19 70.15 -27.30 16.07
C LEU A 19 68.93 -27.57 16.98
N ALA A 20 68.16 -28.63 16.73
CA ALA A 20 68.42 -30.02 17.11
C ALA A 20 67.75 -30.39 18.43
N ALA A 21 66.82 -31.35 18.31
CA ALA A 21 66.49 -32.38 19.26
C ALA A 21 66.13 -31.96 20.70
N GLN A 22 64.82 -31.95 20.97
CA GLN A 22 64.34 -32.70 22.13
C GLN A 22 63.09 -33.47 21.74
N ARG A 23 63.26 -34.79 21.57
CA ARG A 23 62.16 -35.75 21.56
C ARG A 23 61.48 -35.67 22.92
N SER A 24 60.25 -35.19 22.94
CA SER A 24 59.29 -35.50 23.99
C SER A 24 58.23 -36.39 23.36
N THR A 25 58.41 -37.70 23.53
CA THR A 25 57.32 -38.66 23.44
C THR A 25 56.42 -38.46 24.65
N ALA A 26 55.61 -37.41 24.62
CA ALA A 26 54.44 -37.35 25.46
C ALA A 26 53.42 -38.28 24.80
N SER A 27 53.25 -39.48 25.39
CA SER A 27 52.07 -40.30 25.13
C SER A 27 50.84 -39.42 25.33
N ALA A 28 50.25 -38.95 24.24
CA ALA A 28 48.89 -38.46 24.25
C ALA A 28 48.03 -39.69 24.55
N ALA A 29 47.86 -39.96 25.83
CA ALA A 29 46.78 -40.80 26.31
C ALA A 29 45.51 -40.23 25.70
N VAL A 30 44.98 -40.92 24.69
CA VAL A 30 43.64 -40.72 24.16
C VAL A 30 42.70 -41.01 25.33
N ARG A 31 42.48 -39.99 26.15
CA ARG A 31 41.39 -39.98 27.10
C ARG A 31 40.16 -39.75 26.23
N HIS A 32 39.45 -40.83 25.96
CA HIS A 32 38.03 -40.78 25.62
C HIS A 32 37.31 -40.13 26.80
N MET A 33 37.33 -38.80 26.86
CA MET A 33 36.43 -38.02 27.70
C MET A 33 35.06 -38.14 27.06
N ALA A 34 34.27 -39.07 27.60
CA ALA A 34 32.86 -39.19 27.37
C ALA A 34 32.18 -37.89 27.82
N THR A 35 32.00 -36.97 26.88
CA THR A 35 30.92 -36.00 26.96
C THR A 35 29.71 -36.68 26.33
N SER A 36 28.71 -36.96 27.16
CA SER A 36 27.37 -37.36 26.74
C SER A 36 26.77 -36.32 25.80
N ALA A 37 27.07 -36.43 24.52
CA ALA A 37 26.23 -35.98 23.44
C ALA A 37 25.60 -37.25 22.85
N GLU A 38 24.30 -37.22 22.71
CA GLU A 38 23.42 -38.31 22.29
C GLU A 38 23.65 -38.65 20.80
N ASP A 39 24.87 -39.08 20.46
CA ASP A 39 25.15 -39.76 19.21
C ASP A 39 24.55 -41.15 19.32
N LYS A 40 23.42 -41.36 18.63
CA LYS A 40 22.86 -42.69 18.41
C LYS A 40 23.96 -43.57 17.80
N GLU A 41 24.63 -44.36 18.63
CA GLU A 41 25.36 -45.54 18.17
C GLU A 41 24.31 -46.46 17.55
N VAL A 42 24.09 -46.29 16.25
CA VAL A 42 23.23 -47.14 15.44
C VAL A 42 23.77 -48.57 15.60
N SER A 43 22.96 -49.43 16.22
CA SER A 43 23.33 -50.81 16.48
C SER A 43 23.84 -51.47 15.18
N PRO A 44 24.86 -52.34 15.23
CA PRO A 44 25.36 -53.03 14.04
C PRO A 44 24.23 -53.68 13.22
N ASP A 45 23.20 -54.20 13.91
CA ASP A 45 22.01 -54.79 13.31
C ASP A 45 21.21 -53.80 12.46
N SER A 46 21.04 -52.56 12.92
CA SER A 46 20.28 -51.54 12.18
C SER A 46 21.07 -50.99 10.98
N LYS A 47 22.41 -50.96 11.05
CA LYS A 47 23.24 -50.67 9.86
C LYS A 47 23.19 -51.81 8.85
N ALA A 48 23.31 -53.05 9.29
CA ALA A 48 23.21 -54.22 8.42
C ALA A 48 21.84 -54.27 7.71
N GLN A 49 20.76 -53.97 8.43
CA GLN A 49 19.42 -53.85 7.84
C GLN A 49 19.36 -52.74 6.78
N SER A 50 19.95 -51.56 7.02
CA SER A 50 19.98 -50.48 6.02
C SER A 50 20.75 -50.85 4.74
N ILE A 51 21.81 -51.67 4.85
CA ILE A 51 22.60 -52.16 3.71
C ILE A 51 21.80 -53.21 2.93
N ILE A 52 21.16 -54.15 3.65
CA ILE A 52 20.27 -55.14 3.05
C ILE A 52 19.11 -54.41 2.36
N ASP A 53 18.62 -53.32 2.95
CA ASP A 53 17.48 -52.60 2.43
C ASP A 53 17.78 -51.75 1.20
N ALA A 54 19.02 -51.30 1.04
CA ALA A 54 19.50 -50.59 -0.15
C ALA A 54 19.70 -51.50 -1.37
N LEU A 55 19.67 -52.83 -1.21
CA LEU A 55 19.80 -53.76 -2.33
C LEU A 55 18.51 -53.82 -3.18
N PRO A 56 18.64 -53.97 -4.50
CA PRO A 56 17.48 -54.05 -5.40
C PRO A 56 16.65 -55.31 -5.12
N GLY A 57 15.37 -55.12 -4.79
CA GLY A 57 14.42 -56.21 -4.58
C GLY A 57 13.40 -55.86 -3.49
N ASN A 58 12.11 -56.12 -3.76
CA ASN A 58 11.02 -55.77 -2.83
C ASN A 58 10.67 -56.92 -1.85
N SER A 59 11.41 -58.04 -1.86
CA SER A 59 11.14 -59.19 -0.99
C SER A 59 12.38 -59.62 -0.21
N LEU A 60 12.19 -60.07 1.03
CA LEU A 60 13.25 -60.57 1.91
C LEU A 60 14.05 -61.70 1.24
N VAL A 61 13.36 -62.59 0.51
CA VAL A 61 13.98 -63.69 -0.24
C VAL A 61 14.85 -63.17 -1.39
N SER A 62 14.45 -62.10 -2.07
CA SER A 62 15.28 -61.49 -3.11
C SER A 62 16.51 -60.81 -2.52
N LYS A 63 16.38 -60.11 -1.39
CA LYS A 63 17.49 -59.43 -0.73
C LYS A 63 18.53 -60.43 -0.19
N THR A 64 18.08 -61.47 0.51
CA THR A 64 18.98 -62.54 0.97
C THR A 64 19.52 -63.37 -0.19
N GLY A 65 18.73 -63.58 -1.24
CA GLY A 65 19.13 -64.25 -2.47
C GLY A 65 20.27 -63.52 -3.17
N VAL A 66 20.19 -62.19 -3.33
CA VAL A 66 21.26 -61.39 -3.95
C VAL A 66 22.53 -61.40 -3.10
N VAL A 67 22.42 -61.22 -1.78
CA VAL A 67 23.60 -61.25 -0.90
C VAL A 67 24.27 -62.63 -0.93
N THR A 68 23.48 -63.70 -0.82
CA THR A 68 23.98 -65.08 -0.82
C THR A 68 24.56 -65.45 -2.19
N ALA A 69 23.92 -65.02 -3.28
CA ALA A 69 24.44 -65.23 -4.64
C ALA A 69 25.75 -64.48 -4.87
N LEU A 70 25.86 -63.22 -4.44
CA LEU A 70 27.10 -62.46 -4.54
C LEU A 70 28.21 -63.05 -3.68
N ALA A 71 27.91 -63.45 -2.44
CA ALA A 71 28.86 -64.10 -1.55
C ALA A 71 29.32 -65.46 -2.11
N GLY A 72 28.38 -66.25 -2.65
CA GLY A 72 28.69 -67.53 -3.29
C GLY A 72 29.51 -67.36 -4.57
N ALA A 73 29.20 -66.36 -5.40
CA ALA A 73 30.00 -66.03 -6.58
C ALA A 73 31.40 -65.55 -6.19
N ALA A 74 31.54 -64.70 -5.17
CA ALA A 74 32.83 -64.27 -4.67
C ALA A 74 33.67 -65.45 -4.14
N ALA A 75 33.06 -66.33 -3.34
CA ALA A 75 33.72 -67.54 -2.86
C ALA A 75 34.13 -68.48 -4.01
N TYR A 76 33.29 -68.60 -5.05
CA TYR A 76 33.60 -69.36 -6.25
C TYR A 76 34.76 -68.76 -7.04
N PHE A 77 34.77 -67.43 -7.26
CA PHE A 77 35.86 -66.75 -7.97
C PHE A 77 37.19 -66.85 -7.23
N ILE A 78 37.18 -66.79 -5.89
CA ILE A 78 38.36 -67.02 -5.05
C ILE A 78 38.79 -68.49 -5.16
N SER A 79 37.85 -69.43 -5.06
CA SER A 79 38.14 -70.88 -5.10
C SER A 79 38.68 -71.36 -6.43
N GLN A 80 38.29 -70.73 -7.54
CA GLN A 80 38.76 -71.07 -8.89
C GLN A 80 39.95 -70.20 -9.35
N GLU A 81 40.44 -69.31 -8.48
CA GLU A 81 41.53 -68.36 -8.78
C GLU A 81 41.32 -67.62 -10.12
N ILE A 82 40.07 -67.33 -10.47
CA ILE A 82 39.70 -66.71 -11.75
C ILE A 82 40.31 -65.30 -11.85
N TYR A 83 40.60 -64.67 -10.71
CA TYR A 83 41.31 -63.41 -10.63
C TYR A 83 42.72 -63.60 -10.06
N ILE A 84 43.73 -63.33 -10.88
CA ILE A 84 45.14 -63.41 -10.51
C ILE A 84 45.62 -62.02 -10.10
N PHE A 85 46.15 -61.89 -8.88
CA PHE A 85 46.75 -60.65 -8.42
C PHE A 85 48.03 -60.38 -9.22
N ASN A 86 47.97 -59.38 -10.09
CA ASN A 86 49.09 -58.92 -10.91
C ASN A 86 49.34 -57.42 -10.70
N GLU A 87 50.37 -56.86 -11.34
CA GLU A 87 50.67 -55.42 -11.32
C GLU A 87 49.45 -54.56 -11.70
N GLU A 88 48.59 -55.03 -12.60
CA GLU A 88 47.36 -54.35 -13.00
C GLU A 88 46.32 -54.22 -11.87
N SER A 89 46.34 -55.09 -10.85
CA SER A 89 45.45 -54.95 -9.69
C SER A 89 45.81 -53.74 -8.82
N LEU A 90 47.10 -53.41 -8.74
CA LEU A 90 47.58 -52.20 -8.07
C LEU A 90 47.13 -50.94 -8.82
N VAL A 91 47.18 -50.98 -10.16
CA VAL A 91 46.70 -49.89 -11.03
C VAL A 91 45.19 -49.71 -10.88
N LEU A 92 44.42 -50.80 -10.86
CA LEU A 92 42.97 -50.76 -10.65
C LEU A 92 42.61 -50.17 -9.29
N PHE A 93 43.31 -50.56 -8.22
CA PHE A 93 43.09 -50.02 -6.89
C PHE A 93 43.41 -48.52 -6.82
N ALA A 94 44.55 -48.10 -7.39
CA ALA A 94 44.93 -46.68 -7.45
C ALA A 94 43.93 -45.85 -8.27
N PHE A 95 43.43 -46.41 -9.38
CA PHE A 95 42.38 -45.79 -10.19
C PHE A 95 41.07 -45.65 -9.41
N ALA A 96 40.61 -46.70 -8.74
CA ALA A 96 39.40 -46.68 -7.93
C ALA A 96 39.48 -45.68 -6.77
N ALA A 97 40.63 -45.61 -6.09
CA ALA A 97 40.86 -44.65 -5.01
C ALA A 97 40.86 -43.20 -5.53
N THR A 98 41.54 -42.94 -6.65
CA THR A 98 41.59 -41.61 -7.27
C THR A 98 40.22 -41.20 -7.79
N PHE A 99 39.53 -42.08 -8.50
CA PHE A 99 38.19 -41.84 -9.03
C PHE A 99 37.17 -41.63 -7.91
N GLY A 100 37.23 -42.42 -6.83
CA GLY A 100 36.40 -42.24 -5.64
C GLY A 100 36.63 -40.88 -4.98
N GLY A 101 37.88 -40.42 -4.89
CA GLY A 101 38.23 -39.09 -4.43
C GLY A 101 37.64 -37.98 -5.32
N ILE A 102 37.77 -38.11 -6.64
CA ILE A 102 37.22 -37.15 -7.62
C ILE A 102 35.70 -37.10 -7.53
N VAL A 103 35.01 -38.25 -7.55
CA VAL A 103 33.54 -38.31 -7.45
C VAL A 103 33.06 -37.66 -6.16
N LYS A 104 33.72 -37.94 -5.03
CA LYS A 104 33.37 -37.33 -3.75
C LYS A 104 33.53 -35.80 -3.78
N SER A 105 34.60 -35.30 -4.38
CA SER A 105 34.87 -33.86 -4.46
C SER A 105 34.00 -33.14 -5.51
N ALA A 106 33.66 -33.79 -6.62
CA ALA A 106 32.92 -33.20 -7.73
C ALA A 106 31.39 -33.29 -7.56
N ARG A 107 30.90 -34.22 -6.72
CA ARG A 107 29.46 -34.43 -6.53
C ARG A 107 28.73 -33.19 -6.01
N GLN A 108 29.27 -32.55 -4.98
CA GLN A 108 28.63 -31.37 -4.39
C GLN A 108 28.56 -30.19 -5.37
N PRO A 109 29.65 -29.74 -6.02
CA PRO A 109 29.58 -28.62 -6.96
C PRO A 109 28.72 -28.96 -8.19
N PHE A 110 28.69 -30.22 -8.63
CA PHE A 110 27.81 -30.64 -9.73
C PHE A 110 26.33 -30.55 -9.34
N ASN A 111 25.96 -30.99 -8.14
CA ASN A 111 24.59 -30.89 -7.65
C ASN A 111 24.17 -29.42 -7.48
N GLU A 112 25.01 -28.58 -6.88
CA GLU A 112 24.73 -27.15 -6.73
C GLU A 112 24.58 -26.45 -8.09
N TRP A 113 25.40 -26.82 -9.07
CA TRP A 113 25.28 -26.32 -10.44
C TRP A 113 23.97 -26.78 -11.11
N ALA A 114 23.60 -28.05 -10.96
CA ALA A 114 22.36 -28.60 -11.50
C ALA A 114 21.13 -27.93 -10.87
N ASP A 115 21.10 -27.81 -9.54
CA ASP A 115 20.03 -27.15 -8.80
C ASP A 115 19.91 -25.67 -9.16
N GLY A 116 21.05 -24.97 -9.33
CA GLY A 116 21.08 -23.59 -9.80
C GLY A 116 20.47 -23.43 -11.21
N HIS A 117 20.78 -24.35 -12.12
CA HIS A 117 20.21 -24.33 -13.47
C HIS A 117 18.71 -24.60 -13.47
N ILE A 118 18.26 -25.60 -12.71
CA ILE A 118 16.84 -25.94 -12.55
C ILE A 118 16.08 -24.75 -11.94
N SER A 119 16.63 -24.12 -10.90
CA SER A 119 16.04 -22.95 -10.24
C SER A 119 15.95 -21.75 -11.20
N LYS A 120 16.97 -21.52 -12.03
CA LYS A 120 16.94 -20.47 -13.05
C LYS A 120 15.83 -20.70 -14.09
N ILE A 121 15.68 -21.92 -14.60
CA ILE A 121 14.60 -22.24 -15.54
C ILE A 121 13.24 -22.06 -14.87
N ARG A 122 13.09 -22.57 -13.65
CA ARG A 122 11.84 -22.48 -12.89
C ARG A 122 11.44 -21.03 -12.60
N SER A 123 12.40 -20.20 -12.20
CA SER A 123 12.15 -18.78 -11.92
C SER A 123 11.77 -17.99 -13.17
N VAL A 124 12.41 -18.26 -14.32
CA VAL A 124 12.03 -17.65 -15.60
C VAL A 124 10.62 -18.06 -16.01
N LEU A 125 10.27 -19.34 -15.86
CA LEU A 125 8.95 -19.84 -16.21
C LEU A 125 7.85 -19.28 -15.29
N GLU A 126 8.12 -19.18 -13.99
CA GLU A 126 7.18 -18.57 -13.04
C GLU A 126 7.01 -17.08 -13.31
N LYS A 127 8.11 -16.36 -13.55
CA LYS A 127 8.09 -14.95 -13.90
C LYS A 127 7.30 -14.71 -15.19
N ALA A 128 7.55 -15.49 -16.24
CA ALA A 128 6.80 -15.39 -17.49
C ALA A 128 5.30 -15.63 -17.29
N ARG A 129 4.92 -16.56 -16.39
CA ARG A 129 3.50 -16.79 -16.07
C ARG A 129 2.88 -15.60 -15.34
N VAL A 130 3.58 -15.04 -14.36
CA VAL A 130 3.11 -13.86 -13.60
C VAL A 130 3.02 -12.65 -14.52
N ASP A 131 4.05 -12.36 -15.31
CA ASP A 131 4.10 -11.25 -16.25
C ASP A 131 3.00 -11.36 -17.31
N HIS A 132 2.74 -12.57 -17.83
CA HIS A 132 1.63 -12.80 -18.77
C HIS A 132 0.26 -12.60 -18.11
N LYS A 133 0.06 -13.06 -16.87
CA LYS A 133 -1.18 -12.80 -16.13
C LYS A 133 -1.40 -11.31 -15.89
N ALA A 134 -0.35 -10.57 -15.51
CA ALA A 134 -0.40 -9.13 -15.32
C ALA A 134 -0.75 -8.41 -16.63
N ALA A 135 -0.05 -8.72 -17.73
CA ALA A 135 -0.33 -8.12 -19.03
C ALA A 135 -1.77 -8.37 -19.53
N VAL A 136 -2.32 -9.57 -19.27
CA VAL A 136 -3.72 -9.87 -19.59
C VAL A 136 -4.68 -9.09 -18.69
N ALA A 137 -4.39 -8.98 -17.39
CA ALA A 137 -5.19 -8.20 -16.46
C ALA A 137 -5.22 -6.71 -16.85
N ASP A 138 -4.06 -6.12 -17.15
CA ASP A 138 -3.93 -4.73 -17.61
C ASP A 138 -4.73 -4.51 -18.89
N ARG A 139 -4.70 -5.47 -19.82
CA ARG A 139 -5.47 -5.39 -21.06
C ARG A 139 -6.98 -5.47 -20.81
N ILE A 140 -7.41 -6.30 -19.87
CA ILE A 140 -8.82 -6.40 -19.47
C ILE A 140 -9.27 -5.07 -18.86
N GLU A 141 -8.45 -4.44 -18.00
CA GLU A 141 -8.78 -3.14 -17.40
C GLU A 141 -8.89 -2.04 -18.46
N GLN A 142 -7.93 -1.95 -19.39
CA GLN A 142 -7.97 -1.00 -20.49
C GLN A 142 -9.22 -1.16 -21.38
N VAL A 143 -9.58 -2.41 -21.71
CA VAL A 143 -10.79 -2.69 -22.50
C VAL A 143 -12.05 -2.43 -21.67
N GLY A 144 -12.02 -2.68 -20.36
CA GLY A 144 -13.09 -2.33 -19.43
C GLY A 144 -13.41 -0.85 -19.44
N GLN A 145 -12.39 0.01 -19.37
CA GLN A 145 -12.56 1.47 -19.47
C GLN A 145 -13.18 1.90 -20.80
N MET A 146 -12.84 1.23 -21.92
CA MET A 146 -13.42 1.54 -23.22
C MET A 146 -14.92 1.22 -23.32
N LYS A 147 -15.42 0.26 -22.53
CA LYS A 147 -16.85 -0.07 -22.49
C LYS A 147 -17.68 1.09 -21.94
N ASP A 148 -17.16 1.80 -20.94
CA ASP A 148 -17.88 2.86 -20.23
C ASP A 148 -17.91 4.18 -21.00
N VAL A 149 -17.01 4.38 -21.98
CA VAL A 149 -16.93 5.61 -22.79
C VAL A 149 -18.24 5.92 -23.51
N VAL A 150 -18.96 4.90 -23.98
CA VAL A 150 -20.24 5.09 -24.68
C VAL A 150 -21.32 5.63 -23.75
N GLU A 151 -21.38 5.12 -22.51
CA GLU A 151 -22.34 5.58 -21.51
C GLU A 151 -22.00 7.00 -21.02
N VAL A 152 -20.73 7.27 -20.73
CA VAL A 152 -20.25 8.61 -20.34
C VAL A 152 -20.53 9.63 -21.44
N THR A 153 -20.33 9.28 -22.71
CA THR A 153 -20.62 10.19 -23.84
C THR A 153 -22.12 10.49 -23.94
N LYS A 154 -22.99 9.48 -23.79
CA LYS A 154 -24.45 9.69 -23.76
C LYS A 154 -24.86 10.57 -22.57
N ALA A 155 -24.27 10.33 -21.40
CA ALA A 155 -24.51 11.14 -20.21
C ALA A 155 -24.06 12.60 -20.42
N LEU A 156 -22.93 12.84 -21.11
CA LEU A 156 -22.46 14.19 -21.41
C LEU A 156 -23.41 14.94 -22.35
N TYR A 157 -23.96 14.26 -23.37
CA TYR A 157 -25.00 14.84 -24.24
C TYR A 157 -26.31 15.10 -23.51
N ALA A 158 -26.73 14.18 -22.64
CA ALA A 158 -27.93 14.36 -21.82
C ALA A 158 -27.75 15.55 -20.86
N LEU A 159 -26.61 15.63 -20.18
CA LEU A 159 -26.24 16.74 -19.31
C LEU A 159 -26.27 18.08 -20.06
N SER A 160 -25.64 18.15 -21.24
CA SER A 160 -25.66 19.37 -22.06
C SER A 160 -27.08 19.81 -22.44
N LYS A 161 -27.97 18.85 -22.77
CA LYS A 161 -29.37 19.13 -23.10
C LYS A 161 -30.16 19.60 -21.87
N GLU A 162 -29.94 18.97 -20.71
CA GLU A 162 -30.56 19.35 -19.45
C GLU A 162 -30.10 20.74 -18.98
N THR A 163 -28.81 21.04 -19.09
CA THR A 163 -28.26 22.37 -18.80
C THR A 163 -28.91 23.45 -19.66
N ALA A 164 -28.99 23.24 -20.98
CA ALA A 164 -29.63 24.20 -21.88
C ALA A 164 -31.12 24.42 -21.54
N LYS A 165 -31.84 23.36 -21.15
CA LYS A 165 -33.23 23.47 -20.72
C LYS A 165 -33.36 24.24 -19.41
N LEU A 166 -32.55 23.92 -18.41
CA LEU A 166 -32.57 24.59 -17.11
C LEU A 166 -32.16 26.06 -17.22
N GLU A 167 -31.21 26.40 -18.09
CA GLU A 167 -30.83 27.80 -18.36
C GLU A 167 -31.98 28.58 -18.99
N ALA A 168 -32.71 27.98 -19.94
CA ALA A 168 -33.88 28.62 -20.53
C ALA A 168 -34.99 28.85 -19.50
N GLU A 169 -35.32 27.84 -18.68
CA GLU A 169 -36.32 27.96 -17.62
C GLU A 169 -35.92 29.00 -16.56
N ALA A 170 -34.64 29.02 -16.15
CA ALA A 170 -34.11 30.01 -15.23
C ALA A 170 -34.18 31.43 -15.82
N PHE A 171 -33.92 31.58 -17.12
CA PHE A 171 -34.01 32.86 -17.80
C PHE A 171 -35.44 33.38 -17.88
N GLU A 172 -36.41 32.54 -18.23
CA GLU A 172 -37.83 32.90 -18.20
C GLU A 172 -38.29 33.31 -16.79
N LEU A 173 -37.92 32.54 -15.78
CA LEU A 173 -38.29 32.83 -14.40
C LEU A 173 -37.67 34.15 -13.94
N LYS A 174 -36.41 34.42 -14.32
CA LYS A 174 -35.72 35.68 -14.03
C LYS A 174 -36.40 36.88 -14.72
N GLN A 175 -36.88 36.73 -15.95
CA GLN A 175 -37.64 37.79 -16.62
C GLN A 175 -38.98 38.07 -15.92
N LYS A 176 -39.71 37.01 -15.52
CA LYS A 176 -40.98 37.15 -14.80
C LYS A 176 -40.79 37.85 -13.44
N THR A 177 -39.74 37.50 -12.70
CA THR A 177 -39.44 38.13 -11.41
C THR A 177 -38.94 39.56 -11.56
N ALA A 178 -38.12 39.86 -12.57
CA ALA A 178 -37.69 41.22 -12.89
C ALA A 178 -38.89 42.12 -13.23
N MET A 179 -39.80 41.66 -14.11
CA MET A 179 -41.03 42.39 -14.45
C MET A 179 -41.91 42.62 -13.21
N SER A 180 -42.08 41.59 -12.38
CA SER A 180 -42.86 41.70 -11.14
C SER A 180 -42.23 42.69 -10.15
N ALA A 181 -40.91 42.74 -10.07
CA ALA A 181 -40.18 43.67 -9.24
C ALA A 181 -40.30 45.12 -9.74
N GLU A 182 -40.23 45.35 -11.05
CA GLU A 182 -40.45 46.67 -11.64
C GLU A 182 -41.87 47.18 -11.40
N VAL A 183 -42.88 46.34 -11.65
CA VAL A 183 -44.29 46.69 -11.39
C VAL A 183 -44.52 47.01 -9.91
N LYS A 184 -43.95 46.20 -9.01
CA LYS A 184 -44.00 46.46 -7.57
C LYS A 184 -43.32 47.79 -7.22
N SER A 185 -42.13 48.05 -7.75
CA SER A 185 -41.41 49.30 -7.48
C SER A 185 -42.20 50.52 -7.93
N VAL A 186 -42.87 50.44 -9.09
CA VAL A 186 -43.76 51.51 -9.55
C VAL A 186 -44.91 51.67 -8.57
N LEU A 187 -45.61 50.60 -8.21
CA LEU A 187 -46.74 50.64 -7.27
C LEU A 187 -46.35 51.19 -5.89
N ASP A 188 -45.21 50.75 -5.33
CA ASP A 188 -44.67 51.26 -4.06
C ASP A 188 -44.35 52.77 -4.16
N SER A 189 -43.88 53.25 -5.32
CA SER A 189 -43.68 54.68 -5.56
C SER A 189 -45.01 55.45 -5.59
N TRP A 190 -46.06 54.88 -6.18
CA TRP A 190 -47.40 55.49 -6.16
C TRP A 190 -47.97 55.56 -4.74
N VAL A 191 -47.88 54.46 -3.97
CA VAL A 191 -48.34 54.41 -2.57
C VAL A 191 -47.57 55.40 -1.70
N ARG A 192 -46.25 55.53 -1.91
CA ARG A 192 -45.44 56.53 -1.20
C ARG A 192 -45.84 57.96 -1.58
N TYR A 193 -46.10 58.22 -2.86
CA TYR A 193 -46.58 59.52 -3.31
C TYR A 193 -47.95 59.85 -2.69
N GLU A 194 -48.90 58.91 -2.71
CA GLU A 194 -50.23 59.06 -2.12
C GLU A 194 -50.17 59.35 -0.62
N THR A 195 -49.36 58.58 0.12
CA THR A 195 -49.15 58.79 1.56
C THR A 195 -48.57 60.18 1.82
N SER A 196 -47.58 60.62 1.05
CA SER A 196 -46.99 61.95 1.19
C SER A 196 -47.97 63.09 0.84
N VAL A 197 -48.84 62.88 -0.15
CA VAL A 197 -49.92 63.85 -0.47
C VAL A 197 -50.93 63.92 0.67
N ARG A 198 -51.39 62.77 1.18
CA ARG A 198 -52.32 62.70 2.32
C ARG A 198 -51.75 63.38 3.56
N GLU A 199 -50.48 63.14 3.89
CA GLU A 199 -49.78 63.82 5.00
C GLU A 199 -49.69 65.33 4.78
N ARG A 200 -49.37 65.78 3.56
CA ARG A 200 -49.35 67.21 3.21
C ARG A 200 -50.73 67.85 3.32
N GLU A 201 -51.78 67.19 2.86
CA GLU A 201 -53.15 67.68 2.98
C GLU A 201 -53.57 67.77 4.45
N GLN A 202 -53.31 66.73 5.25
CA GLN A 202 -53.58 66.74 6.69
C GLN A 202 -52.82 67.84 7.42
N SER A 203 -51.53 68.04 7.11
CA SER A 203 -50.72 69.12 7.71
C SER A 203 -51.22 70.51 7.32
N LYS A 204 -51.62 70.72 6.06
CA LYS A 204 -52.22 71.99 5.60
C LYS A 204 -53.57 72.25 6.26
N LEU A 205 -54.42 71.23 6.35
CA LEU A 205 -55.74 71.33 6.99
C LEU A 205 -55.59 71.63 8.48
N ALA A 206 -54.64 70.97 9.16
CA ALA A 206 -54.32 71.22 10.56
C ALA A 206 -53.76 72.64 10.77
N ALA A 207 -52.83 73.10 9.92
CA ALA A 207 -52.30 74.46 9.99
C ALA A 207 -53.41 75.51 9.79
N TYR A 208 -54.28 75.31 8.79
CA TYR A 208 -55.43 76.18 8.52
C TYR A 208 -56.42 76.20 9.70
N MET A 209 -56.75 75.04 10.29
CA MET A 209 -57.59 74.97 11.49
C MET A 209 -56.94 75.69 12.68
N ILE A 210 -55.64 75.53 12.90
CA ILE A 210 -54.91 76.20 13.99
C ILE A 210 -54.91 77.73 13.77
N GLU A 211 -54.67 78.19 12.56
CA GLU A 211 -54.67 79.63 12.23
C GLU A 211 -56.08 80.22 12.39
N LYS A 212 -57.11 79.52 11.91
CA LYS A 212 -58.50 79.94 12.08
C LYS A 212 -58.89 80.00 13.55
N ILE A 213 -58.58 78.97 14.35
CA ILE A 213 -58.85 78.98 15.80
C ILE A 213 -58.11 80.14 16.48
N LYS A 214 -56.85 80.41 16.12
CA LYS A 214 -56.10 81.56 16.65
C LYS A 214 -56.75 82.90 16.28
N ALA A 215 -57.26 83.05 15.06
CA ALA A 215 -57.97 84.26 14.62
C ALA A 215 -59.31 84.42 15.35
N ASP A 216 -60.09 83.33 15.46
CA ASP A 216 -61.37 83.30 16.17
C ASP A 216 -61.18 83.60 17.68
N LEU A 217 -60.05 83.18 18.29
CA LEU A 217 -59.68 83.51 19.68
C LEU A 217 -59.30 84.99 19.89
N LEU A 218 -58.97 85.73 18.84
CA LEU A 218 -58.68 87.18 18.93
C LEU A 218 -59.95 88.03 18.76
N ASP A 219 -61.07 87.44 18.34
CA ASP A 219 -62.35 88.15 18.20
C ASP A 219 -62.94 88.44 19.60
N PRO A 220 -63.23 89.71 19.95
CA PRO A 220 -63.78 90.09 21.24
C PRO A 220 -65.14 89.44 21.55
N THR A 221 -65.94 89.10 20.53
CA THR A 221 -67.25 88.47 20.73
C THR A 221 -67.12 87.04 21.21
N LEU A 222 -66.24 86.24 20.60
CA LEU A 222 -65.96 84.87 21.06
C LEU A 222 -65.23 84.83 22.40
N GLN A 223 -64.31 85.76 22.68
CA GLN A 223 -63.69 85.87 24.00
C GLN A 223 -64.73 86.09 25.11
N SER A 224 -65.72 86.95 24.87
CA SER A 224 -66.80 87.18 25.83
C SER A 224 -67.68 85.95 26.04
N GLN A 225 -68.01 85.22 24.97
CA GLN A 225 -68.78 83.97 25.04
C GLN A 225 -68.02 82.86 25.76
N ILE A 226 -66.71 82.70 25.50
CA ILE A 226 -65.87 81.71 26.20
C ILE A 226 -65.72 82.09 27.67
N LEU A 227 -65.58 83.37 28.01
CA LEU A 227 -65.52 83.83 29.40
C LEU A 227 -66.85 83.56 30.13
N GLU A 228 -67.98 83.85 29.49
CA GLU A 228 -69.31 83.60 30.04
C GLU A 228 -69.58 82.09 30.20
N GLU A 229 -69.19 81.27 29.24
CA GLU A 229 -69.27 79.81 29.34
C GLU A 229 -68.32 79.25 30.42
N SER A 230 -67.11 79.80 30.53
CA SER A 230 -66.16 79.41 31.57
C SER A 230 -66.65 79.82 32.97
N ILE A 231 -67.23 81.01 33.12
CA ILE A 231 -67.84 81.47 34.38
C ILE A 231 -69.01 80.55 34.75
N THR A 232 -69.91 80.24 33.82
CA THR A 232 -71.04 79.34 34.09
C THR A 232 -70.60 77.89 34.41
N GLN A 233 -69.52 77.39 33.79
CA GLN A 233 -68.95 76.09 34.14
C GLN A 233 -68.27 76.10 35.52
N VAL A 234 -67.55 77.18 35.87
CA VAL A 234 -66.96 77.34 37.21
C VAL A 234 -68.05 77.48 38.28
N GLU A 235 -69.12 78.24 38.02
CA GLU A 235 -70.28 78.35 38.91
C GLU A 235 -70.96 77.00 39.14
N LYS A 236 -71.09 76.17 38.09
CA LYS A 236 -71.61 74.80 38.22
C LYS A 236 -70.72 73.89 39.06
N ILE A 237 -69.39 73.99 38.93
CA ILE A 237 -68.43 73.19 39.70
C ILE A 237 -68.32 73.68 41.15
N ALA A 238 -68.36 75.00 41.38
CA ALA A 238 -68.38 75.59 42.71
C ALA A 238 -69.69 75.28 43.46
N GLY A 239 -70.83 75.27 42.76
CA GLY A 239 -72.11 74.82 43.27
C GLY A 239 -72.21 73.30 43.49
N SER A 240 -71.30 72.50 42.93
CA SER A 240 -71.24 71.05 43.15
C SER A 240 -70.26 70.62 44.25
N LYS A 241 -69.57 71.56 44.91
CA LYS A 241 -68.58 71.29 45.97
C LYS A 241 -68.90 71.98 47.30
N ALA A 242 -70.17 72.31 47.52
CA ALA A 242 -70.78 72.69 48.79
C ALA A 242 -71.95 71.76 49.09
#